data_AF-A0A1T4JJK7-F1
#
_entry.id   AF-A0A1T4JJK7-F1
#
_cell.length_a   1.000
_cell.length_b   1.000
_cell.length_c   1.000
_cell.angle_alpha   90.00
_cell.angle_beta   90.00
_cell.angle_gamma   90.00
#
_symmetry.space_group_name_H-M   'P 1'
#
loop_
_entity.id
_entity.type
_entity.pdbx_description
1 polymer ?
#
loop_
_entity_poly.entity_id
_entity_poly.type
_entity_poly.pdbx_seq_one_letter_code
_entity_poly.pdbx_strand_id
1 'polypeptide(L)'
;MLRRFQACFPDVVYDTDLAVELANGQAFLDGDLKRVRLYGGLVRHREMTSAALALTLAHETGHHLGGPPFLPFHRWLSSEERATEWGTTVGLQRVFGERTARRIAGQGGRQLERIRGASDVTT
;
A
#
# COMPACT_ATOMS: atom_id res chain seq x y z
N MET A 1 -7.85 9.91 2.51
CA MET A 1 -7.26 8.80 1.72
C MET A 1 -7.92 7.46 2.06
N LEU A 2 -7.79 6.95 3.29
CA LEU A 2 -8.31 5.63 3.70
C LEU A 2 -9.80 5.43 3.36
N ARG A 3 -10.67 6.40 3.67
CA ARG A 3 -12.10 6.33 3.34
C ARG A 3 -12.39 6.11 1.86
N ARG A 4 -11.54 6.63 0.97
CA ARG A 4 -11.71 6.47 -0.49
C ARG A 4 -11.37 5.04 -0.91
N PHE A 5 -10.34 4.45 -0.33
CA PHE A 5 -10.01 3.05 -0.51
C PHE A 5 -11.10 2.13 0.08
N GLN A 6 -11.55 2.39 1.31
CA GLN A 6 -12.66 1.65 1.93
C GLN A 6 -13.93 1.66 1.07
N ALA A 7 -14.26 2.79 0.46
CA ALA A 7 -15.44 2.90 -0.42
C ALA A 7 -15.28 2.10 -1.74
N CYS A 8 -14.05 1.95 -2.24
CA CYS A 8 -13.78 1.21 -3.47
C CYS A 8 -13.58 -0.30 -3.23
N PHE A 9 -13.10 -0.69 -2.05
CA PHE A 9 -12.80 -2.06 -1.64
C PHE A 9 -13.44 -2.34 -0.28
N PRO A 10 -14.78 -2.56 -0.25
CA PRO A 10 -15.53 -2.66 1.00
C PRO A 10 -15.15 -3.87 1.86
N ASP A 11 -14.63 -4.93 1.24
CA ASP A 11 -14.22 -6.17 1.91
C ASP A 11 -12.82 -6.08 2.56
N VAL A 12 -12.16 -4.92 2.46
CA VAL A 12 -10.85 -4.67 3.08
C VAL A 12 -11.01 -3.55 4.11
N VAL A 13 -10.57 -3.79 5.33
CA VAL A 13 -10.56 -2.80 6.41
C VAL A 13 -9.27 -2.00 6.37
N TYR A 14 -9.39 -0.68 6.36
CA TYR A 14 -8.24 0.23 6.36
C TYR A 14 -8.12 0.98 7.69
N ASP A 15 -6.95 0.92 8.30
CA ASP A 15 -6.66 1.69 9.51
C ASP A 15 -5.24 2.27 9.52
N THR A 16 -4.96 3.05 10.57
CA THR A 16 -3.62 3.53 10.89
C THR A 16 -3.30 3.14 12.32
N ASP A 17 -2.08 2.66 12.55
CA ASP A 17 -1.53 2.56 13.90
C ASP A 17 -0.45 3.63 14.07
N LEU A 18 -0.88 4.74 14.66
CA LEU A 18 -0.07 5.94 14.81
C LEU A 18 0.93 5.85 15.96
N ALA A 19 0.85 4.83 16.82
CA ALA A 19 1.77 4.62 17.94
C ALA A 19 3.07 3.94 17.49
N VAL A 20 3.04 3.21 16.37
CA VAL A 20 4.20 2.52 15.81
C VAL A 20 5.04 3.49 14.97
N GLU A 21 6.30 3.67 15.33
CA GLU A 21 7.24 4.57 14.62
C GLU A 21 7.87 3.95 13.37
N LEU A 22 7.53 2.70 13.04
CA LEU A 22 8.03 2.05 11.82
C LEU A 22 7.48 2.74 10.57
N ALA A 23 8.35 3.01 9.60
CA ALA A 23 7.97 3.52 8.28
C ALA A 23 7.51 2.39 7.35
N ASN A 24 6.39 1.74 7.68
CA ASN A 24 5.86 0.64 6.90
C ASN A 24 4.32 0.65 6.72
N GLY A 25 3.84 -0.11 5.75
CA GLY A 25 2.45 -0.54 5.59
C GLY A 25 2.36 -2.06 5.74
N GLN A 26 1.17 -2.61 5.98
CA GLN A 26 1.01 -4.05 6.07
C GLN A 26 -0.39 -4.51 5.66
N ALA A 27 -0.43 -5.55 4.83
CA ALA A 27 -1.58 -6.41 4.59
C ALA A 27 -1.55 -7.64 5.50
N PHE A 28 -2.64 -7.90 6.23
CA PHE A 28 -2.78 -9.09 7.08
C PHE A 28 -4.24 -9.48 7.28
N LEU A 29 -4.46 -10.65 7.89
CA LEU A 29 -5.78 -11.11 8.32
C LEU A 29 -5.96 -10.86 9.81
N ASP A 30 -7.11 -10.33 10.18
CA ASP A 30 -7.58 -10.15 11.56
C ASP A 30 -8.82 -11.03 11.75
N GLY A 31 -8.60 -12.27 12.17
CA GLY A 31 -9.57 -13.35 11.98
C GLY A 31 -9.79 -13.60 10.48
N ASP A 32 -11.04 -13.51 10.03
CA ASP A 32 -11.41 -13.64 8.61
C ASP A 32 -11.41 -12.29 7.85
N LEU A 33 -11.11 -11.18 8.54
CA LEU A 33 -11.13 -9.85 7.94
C LEU A 33 -9.81 -9.52 7.26
N LYS A 34 -9.86 -9.14 5.99
CA LYS A 34 -8.72 -8.56 5.27
C LYS A 34 -8.45 -7.16 5.78
N ARG A 35 -7.26 -6.92 6.32
CA ARG A 35 -6.86 -5.62 6.86
C ARG A 35 -5.63 -5.06 6.15
N VAL A 36 -5.65 -3.76 5.93
CA VAL A 36 -4.52 -2.93 5.52
C VAL A 36 -4.27 -1.88 6.59
N ARG A 37 -3.08 -1.88 7.15
CA ARG A 37 -2.64 -0.94 8.18
C ARG A 37 -1.48 -0.10 7.68
N LEU A 38 -1.51 1.19 8.00
CA LEU A 38 -0.36 2.07 7.83
C LEU A 38 0.21 2.46 9.19
N TYR A 39 1.51 2.38 9.35
CA TYR A 39 2.18 2.73 10.61
C TYR A 39 2.55 4.21 10.68
N GLY A 40 2.56 4.73 11.90
CA GLY A 40 2.78 6.14 12.21
C GLY A 40 4.10 6.70 11.68
N GLY A 41 5.17 5.90 11.68
CA GLY A 41 6.44 6.29 11.07
C GLY A 41 6.34 6.59 9.58
N LEU A 42 5.51 5.82 8.87
CA LEU A 42 5.32 6.00 7.43
C LEU A 42 4.49 7.25 7.16
N VAL A 43 3.40 7.40 7.90
CA VAL A 43 2.47 8.54 7.77
C VAL A 43 3.15 9.86 8.09
N ARG A 44 4.09 9.88 9.05
CA ARG A 44 4.80 11.10 9.50
C ARG A 44 6.13 11.36 8.80
N HIS A 45 6.60 10.44 7.94
CA HIS A 45 7.87 10.63 7.25
C HIS A 45 7.83 11.91 6.40
N ARG A 46 8.87 12.76 6.50
CA ARG A 46 8.87 14.11 5.88
C ARG A 46 8.73 14.08 4.35
N GLU A 47 9.18 13.00 3.72
CA GLU A 47 9.04 12.79 2.27
C GLU A 47 7.76 12.06 1.85
N MET A 48 6.95 11.61 2.83
CA MET A 48 5.67 10.97 2.52
C MET A 48 4.71 11.99 1.91
N THR A 49 4.16 11.64 0.76
CA THR A 49 3.13 12.46 0.11
C THR A 49 1.86 11.66 -0.12
N SER A 50 0.77 12.35 -0.45
CA SER A 50 -0.49 11.71 -0.82
C SER A 50 -0.35 10.69 -1.96
N ALA A 51 0.59 10.90 -2.89
CA ALA A 51 0.81 9.96 -4.00
C ALA A 51 1.53 8.68 -3.52
N ALA A 52 2.58 8.82 -2.72
CA ALA A 52 3.26 7.69 -2.09
C ALA A 52 2.31 6.91 -1.17
N LEU A 53 1.51 7.61 -0.35
CA LEU A 53 0.53 7.00 0.54
C LEU A 53 -0.54 6.22 -0.23
N ALA A 54 -1.06 6.79 -1.32
CA ALA A 54 -2.03 6.12 -2.18
C ALA A 54 -1.42 4.88 -2.85
N LEU A 55 -0.17 4.97 -3.29
CA LEU A 55 0.54 3.85 -3.90
C LEU A 55 0.78 2.72 -2.88
N THR A 56 1.21 3.04 -1.65
CA THR A 56 1.35 2.05 -0.58
C THR A 56 0.01 1.37 -0.29
N LEU A 57 -1.06 2.13 -0.08
CA LEU A 57 -2.39 1.54 0.16
C LEU A 57 -2.86 0.63 -0.99
N ALA A 58 -2.58 1.02 -2.24
CA ALA A 58 -2.92 0.20 -3.40
C ALA A 58 -2.08 -1.09 -3.47
N HIS A 59 -0.79 -1.02 -3.12
CA HIS A 59 0.10 -2.17 -3.01
C HIS A 59 -0.37 -3.13 -1.91
N GLU A 60 -0.62 -2.64 -0.69
CA GLU A 60 -1.11 -3.48 0.41
C GLU A 60 -2.49 -4.11 0.12
N THR A 61 -3.37 -3.35 -0.56
CA THR A 61 -4.65 -3.91 -1.05
C THR A 61 -4.41 -4.98 -2.11
N GLY A 62 -3.38 -4.79 -2.95
CA GLY A 62 -2.93 -5.74 -3.95
C GLY A 62 -2.47 -7.07 -3.37
N HIS A 63 -1.88 -7.10 -2.17
CA HIS A 63 -1.61 -8.37 -1.50
C HIS A 63 -2.88 -9.19 -1.27
N HIS A 64 -3.99 -8.55 -0.92
CA HIS A 64 -5.26 -9.25 -0.66
C HIS A 64 -6.04 -9.64 -1.91
N LEU A 65 -5.89 -8.87 -3.00
CA LEU A 65 -6.77 -8.92 -4.17
C LEU A 65 -6.05 -9.22 -5.49
N GLY A 66 -4.72 -9.26 -5.49
CA GLY A 66 -3.89 -9.41 -6.68
C GLY A 66 -3.90 -10.83 -7.28
N GLY A 67 -4.31 -11.84 -6.52
CA GLY A 67 -4.26 -13.24 -6.93
C GLY A 67 -2.84 -13.82 -6.96
N PRO A 68 -2.63 -14.98 -7.61
CA PRO A 68 -1.32 -15.60 -7.71
C PRO A 68 -0.36 -14.80 -8.61
N PRO A 69 0.97 -15.00 -8.47
CA PRO A 69 1.63 -15.83 -7.48
C PRO A 69 1.47 -15.30 -6.05
N PHE A 70 1.51 -16.19 -5.06
CA PHE A 70 1.38 -15.84 -3.64
C PHE A 70 2.74 -15.86 -2.93
N LEU A 71 2.84 -15.16 -1.80
CA LEU A 71 4.01 -15.23 -0.93
C LEU A 71 4.25 -16.68 -0.44
N PRO A 72 5.50 -17.16 -0.37
CA PRO A 72 5.81 -18.56 -0.04
C PRO A 72 5.20 -19.05 1.29
N PHE A 73 5.22 -18.19 2.31
CA PHE A 73 4.76 -18.50 3.66
C PHE A 73 3.35 -17.98 3.97
N HIS A 74 2.87 -17.01 3.20
CA HIS A 74 1.53 -16.40 3.35
C HIS A 74 0.76 -16.60 2.05
N ARG A 75 0.30 -17.82 1.80
CA ARG A 75 -0.28 -18.25 0.51
C ARG A 75 -1.63 -17.61 0.15
N TRP A 76 -2.14 -16.72 1.00
CA TRP A 76 -3.32 -15.89 0.76
C TRP A 76 -2.98 -14.44 0.39
N LEU A 77 -1.70 -14.06 0.49
CA LEU A 77 -1.20 -12.76 0.04
C LEU A 77 -0.49 -12.93 -1.30
N SER A 78 -0.85 -12.13 -2.29
CA SER A 78 -0.12 -12.02 -3.56
C SER A 78 1.36 -11.68 -3.32
N SER A 79 2.25 -12.09 -4.21
CA SER A 79 3.66 -11.70 -4.15
C SER A 79 3.83 -10.18 -4.25
N GLU A 80 5.00 -9.66 -3.87
CA GLU A 80 5.35 -8.24 -3.96
C GLU A 80 5.15 -7.68 -5.37
N GLU A 81 5.58 -8.42 -6.39
CA GLU A 81 5.45 -8.03 -7.80
C GLU A 81 3.99 -8.00 -8.23
N ARG A 82 3.22 -9.04 -7.87
CA ARG A 82 1.79 -9.15 -8.19
C ARG A 82 0.97 -8.08 -7.49
N ALA A 83 1.27 -7.80 -6.22
CA ALA A 83 0.64 -6.74 -5.43
C ALA A 83 0.94 -5.36 -6.02
N THR A 84 2.19 -5.11 -6.43
CA THR A 84 2.59 -3.87 -7.11
C THR A 84 1.90 -3.70 -8.46
N GLU A 85 1.89 -4.74 -9.29
CA GLU A 85 1.24 -4.70 -10.60
C GLU A 85 -0.27 -4.46 -10.44
N TRP A 86 -0.94 -5.23 -9.58
CA TRP A 86 -2.38 -5.03 -9.33
C TRP A 86 -2.67 -3.65 -8.74
N GLY A 87 -1.87 -3.19 -7.78
CA GLY A 87 -2.05 -1.87 -7.15
C GLY A 87 -1.95 -0.73 -8.16
N THR A 88 -1.00 -0.80 -9.08
CA THR A 88 -0.76 0.25 -10.09
C THR A 88 -1.72 0.20 -11.28
N THR A 89 -2.18 -1.00 -11.67
CA THR A 89 -3.01 -1.19 -12.86
C THR A 89 -4.51 -1.30 -12.56
N VAL A 90 -4.90 -1.79 -11.38
CA VAL A 90 -6.30 -1.98 -10.99
C VAL A 90 -6.64 -1.10 -9.79
N GLY A 91 -5.87 -1.22 -8.71
CA GLY A 91 -6.13 -0.57 -7.43
C GLY A 91 -6.28 0.95 -7.56
N LEU A 92 -5.22 1.62 -8.01
CA LEU A 92 -5.23 3.07 -8.20
C LEU A 92 -6.24 3.52 -9.25
N GLN A 93 -6.45 2.75 -10.32
CA GLN A 93 -7.42 3.09 -11.36
C GLN A 93 -8.84 3.08 -10.80
N ARG A 94 -9.19 2.06 -10.00
CA ARG A 94 -10.50 1.96 -9.36
C ARG A 94 -10.77 3.13 -8.42
N VAL A 95 -9.74 3.61 -7.72
CA VAL A 95 -9.85 4.68 -6.73
C VAL A 95 -9.85 6.07 -7.38
N PHE A 96 -9.00 6.33 -8.38
CA PHE A 96 -8.74 7.68 -8.89
C PHE A 96 -9.07 7.90 -10.38
N GLY A 97 -9.42 6.84 -11.10
CA GLY A 97 -9.52 6.84 -12.56
C GLY A 97 -8.15 6.73 -13.23
N GLU A 98 -8.14 6.20 -14.45
CA GLU A 98 -6.94 5.78 -15.18
C GLU A 98 -5.86 6.86 -15.31
N ARG A 99 -6.24 8.07 -15.77
CA ARG A 99 -5.30 9.18 -15.98
C ARG A 99 -4.61 9.59 -14.68
N THR A 100 -5.38 9.76 -13.61
CA THR A 100 -4.87 10.18 -12.29
C THR A 100 -4.04 9.06 -11.66
N ALA A 101 -4.46 7.81 -11.82
CA ALA A 101 -3.75 6.64 -11.33
C ALA A 101 -2.32 6.55 -11.89
N ARG A 102 -2.12 6.74 -13.20
CA ARG A 102 -0.78 6.77 -13.80
C ARG A 102 0.12 7.83 -13.19
N ARG A 103 -0.41 9.04 -12.95
CA ARG A 103 0.34 10.12 -12.32
C ARG A 103 0.71 9.78 -10.88
N ILE A 104 -0.24 9.24 -10.11
CA ILE A 104 -0.01 8.80 -8.72
C ILE A 104 1.06 7.71 -8.67
N ALA A 105 0.97 6.68 -9.51
CA ALA A 105 1.94 5.59 -9.57
C ALA A 105 3.35 6.12 -9.84
N GLY A 106 3.51 6.97 -10.86
CA GLY A 106 4.82 7.54 -11.21
C GLY A 106 5.39 8.48 -10.13
N GLN A 107 4.56 9.35 -9.53
CA GLN A 107 5.01 10.26 -8.47
C GLN A 107 5.31 9.53 -7.17
N GLY A 108 4.44 8.60 -6.78
CA GLY A 108 4.57 7.80 -5.57
C GLY A 108 5.78 6.87 -5.61
N GLY A 109 6.05 6.21 -6.74
CA GLY A 109 7.21 5.32 -6.89
C GLY A 109 8.53 6.03 -6.61
N ARG A 110 8.76 7.16 -7.30
CA ARG A 110 9.98 7.98 -7.09
C ARG A 110 10.14 8.48 -5.65
N GLN A 111 9.05 8.66 -4.92
CA GLN A 111 9.09 9.10 -3.53
C GLN A 111 9.40 7.95 -2.58
N LEU A 112 8.76 6.79 -2.78
CA LEU A 112 9.03 5.60 -1.98
C LEU A 112 10.48 5.12 -2.15
N GLU A 113 11.06 5.26 -3.34
CA GLU A 113 12.49 5.01 -3.58
C GLU A 113 13.40 5.87 -2.68
N ARG A 114 13.09 7.15 -2.51
CA ARG A 114 13.86 8.04 -1.62
C ARG A 114 13.70 7.67 -0.14
N ILE A 115 12.50 7.28 0.28
CA ILE A 115 12.24 6.87 1.67
C ILE A 115 12.99 5.56 1.99
N ARG A 116 13.00 4.60 1.06
CA ARG A 116 13.77 3.35 1.20
C ARG A 116 15.27 3.60 1.21
N GLY A 117 15.77 4.40 0.26
CA GLY A 117 17.19 4.76 0.19
C GLY A 117 17.71 5.57 1.39
N ALA A 118 16.84 6.33 2.07
CA ALA A 118 17.20 7.04 3.30
C ALA A 118 17.25 6.11 4.53
N SER A 119 16.52 4.99 4.50
CA SER A 119 16.50 4.00 5.59
C SER A 119 17.73 3.09 5.57
N ASP A 120 18.37 2.91 4.40
CA ASP A 120 19.59 2.08 4.21
C ASP A 120 20.91 2.78 4.59
N VAL A 121 20.88 4.05 5.03
CA VAL A 121 22.09 4.84 5.40
C VAL A 121 22.38 4.85 6.91
N THR A 122 21.59 4.13 7.71
CA THR A 122 21.86 4.00 9.16
C THR A 122 22.17 2.54 9.51
N THR A 123 23.44 2.16 9.37
CA THR A 123 24.04 1.00 10.05
C THR A 123 25.44 1.40 10.52
#